data_AF-A0A8B8PTV3-F1
#
_entry.id   AF-A0A8B8PTV3-F1
#
_cell.length_a   1.000
_cell.length_b   1.000
_cell.length_c   1.000
_cell.angle_alpha   90.00
_cell.angle_beta   90.00
_cell.angle_gamma   90.00
#
_symmetry.space_group_name_H-M   'P 1'
#
loop_
_entity.id
_entity.type
_entity.pdbx_description
1 polymer ?
#
loop_
_entity_poly.entity_id
_entity_poly.type
_entity_poly.pdbx_seq_one_letter_code
_entity_poly.pdbx_strand_id
1 'polypeptide(L)'
;MYLIENLINLERRARVVGRFGRTYNLTKSRPARRPKQSIPSDMLDHYDIWVVPIVNPDGYEYSRNRDRLWRKTRSNMGMFCSGVDPNRNYDHHWMESGTSRQSCSETFGGPRAFSEKETQAISALMKQNKNRIKMYISLHAYSQVILCPYGYAKVYPDNYKDLESVALAAIEKIQSVRGTHYTFGTSAISMYPAAGGSDDYAHGALGIRYSYTIELPDQGRFGFLLPATEIRPVGQETMVGIATMIRAVHSRS
;
A
#
# COMPACT_ATOMS: atom_id res chain seq x y z
N MET A 1 -7.69 1.96 10.33
CA MET A 1 -7.44 1.53 8.93
C MET A 1 -5.95 1.55 8.70
N TYR A 2 -5.32 0.41 8.44
CA TYR A 2 -3.86 0.31 8.38
C TYR A 2 -3.38 0.50 6.94
N LEU A 3 -2.80 1.66 6.66
CA LEU A 3 -2.06 1.91 5.43
C LEU A 3 -0.67 1.29 5.61
N ILE A 4 -0.42 0.16 4.95
CA ILE A 4 0.93 -0.41 4.85
C ILE A 4 1.39 -0.12 3.43
N GLU A 5 2.36 0.78 3.24
CA GLU A 5 2.92 1.01 1.90
C GLU A 5 4.17 0.14 1.68
N ASN A 6 4.21 -0.55 0.54
CA ASN A 6 5.37 -1.29 0.06
C ASN A 6 5.90 -0.64 -1.22
N LEU A 7 7.18 -0.27 -1.20
CA LEU A 7 7.90 0.33 -2.33
C LEU A 7 8.93 -0.67 -2.87
N ILE A 8 8.85 -1.04 -4.13
CA ILE A 8 9.78 -2.03 -4.70
C ILE A 8 10.77 -1.32 -5.64
N ASN A 9 12.04 -1.27 -5.22
CA ASN A 9 13.14 -0.57 -5.89
C ASN A 9 13.96 -1.57 -6.74
N LEU A 10 13.94 -1.46 -8.07
CA LEU A 10 14.64 -2.42 -8.92
C LEU A 10 15.99 -1.86 -9.34
N GLU A 11 17.02 -2.12 -8.53
CA GLU A 11 18.42 -2.00 -8.95
C GLU A 11 19.16 -3.34 -8.83
N ARG A 12 20.09 -3.55 -9.77
CA ARG A 12 21.12 -4.59 -9.68
C ARG A 12 22.11 -4.22 -8.56
N ARG A 13 21.76 -4.43 -7.28
CA ARG A 13 22.67 -4.63 -6.14
C ARG A 13 21.89 -4.66 -4.83
N ALA A 14 21.80 -5.85 -4.23
CA ALA A 14 21.13 -6.13 -2.97
C ALA A 14 21.47 -5.16 -1.84
N ARG A 15 20.47 -4.38 -1.38
CA ARG A 15 20.39 -3.78 -0.04
C ARG A 15 18.93 -3.80 0.44
N VAL A 16 18.62 -4.75 1.31
CA VAL A 16 17.43 -4.68 2.18
C VAL A 16 17.64 -3.55 3.18
N VAL A 17 17.03 -2.38 2.95
CA VAL A 17 16.95 -1.33 3.99
C VAL A 17 15.74 -1.61 4.86
N GLY A 18 15.95 -2.55 5.78
CA GLY A 18 15.07 -2.86 6.90
C GLY A 18 15.95 -3.44 8.00
N ARG A 19 16.45 -2.58 8.89
CA ARG A 19 17.29 -2.99 10.02
C ARG A 19 16.43 -3.71 11.05
N PHE A 20 16.08 -4.96 10.78
CA PHE A 20 15.43 -5.85 11.74
C PHE A 20 16.43 -6.23 12.83
N GLY A 21 16.10 -5.85 14.07
CA GLY A 21 16.61 -6.47 15.29
C GLY A 21 17.95 -5.95 15.81
N ARG A 22 17.90 -5.11 16.85
CA ARG A 22 18.90 -5.23 17.92
C ARG A 22 18.66 -6.57 18.59
N THR A 23 19.62 -7.48 18.45
CA THR A 23 19.75 -8.71 19.22
C THR A 23 19.88 -8.37 20.71
N TYR A 24 18.87 -8.70 21.50
CA TYR A 24 19.09 -9.09 22.89
C TYR A 24 19.37 -10.60 22.90
N ASN A 25 20.63 -10.95 23.16
CA ASN A 25 21.06 -12.32 23.40
C ASN A 25 20.57 -12.75 24.79
N LEU A 26 19.62 -13.66 24.84
CA LEU A 26 19.43 -14.56 25.99
C LEU A 26 19.16 -16.00 25.49
N THR A 27 20.23 -16.80 25.58
CA THR A 27 20.28 -18.22 25.92
C THR A 27 19.42 -19.26 25.17
N LYS A 28 20.12 -20.09 24.39
CA LYS A 28 19.94 -21.53 24.11
C LYS A 28 18.52 -22.12 24.20
N SER A 29 17.89 -22.33 23.04
CA SER A 29 17.16 -23.57 22.73
C SER A 29 17.01 -23.74 21.20
N ARG A 30 17.01 -25.00 20.74
CA ARG A 30 16.94 -25.56 19.38
C ARG A 30 16.56 -24.62 18.21
N PRO A 31 17.17 -24.76 17.01
CA PRO A 31 16.73 -24.02 15.84
C PRO A 31 15.32 -24.48 15.44
N ALA A 32 14.31 -23.69 15.77
CA ALA A 32 12.98 -23.82 15.18
C ALA A 32 13.13 -23.71 13.66
N ARG A 33 12.56 -24.65 12.91
CA ARG A 33 12.47 -24.57 11.45
C ARG A 33 11.91 -23.20 11.08
N ARG A 34 12.69 -22.37 10.37
CA ARG A 34 12.23 -21.08 9.86
C ARG A 34 10.99 -21.34 8.99
N PRO A 35 9.84 -20.69 9.22
CA PRO A 35 8.73 -20.79 8.30
C PRO A 35 9.17 -20.25 6.93
N LYS A 36 8.85 -20.99 5.85
CA LYS A 36 9.09 -20.62 4.45
C LYS A 36 8.18 -19.44 4.03
N GLN A 37 8.27 -18.31 4.71
CA GLN A 37 7.57 -17.04 4.42
C GLN A 37 8.55 -15.97 3.95
N SER A 38 9.59 -16.37 3.22
CA SER A 38 10.53 -15.43 2.62
C SER A 38 10.08 -15.11 1.20
N ILE A 39 10.27 -13.85 0.80
CA ILE A 39 10.30 -13.48 -0.62
C ILE A 39 11.25 -14.47 -1.33
N PRO A 40 10.82 -15.13 -2.42
CA PRO A 40 11.64 -16.07 -3.16
C PRO A 40 13.03 -15.47 -3.45
N SER A 41 14.10 -16.22 -3.18
CA SER A 41 15.48 -15.71 -3.24
C SER A 41 15.86 -15.22 -4.64
N ASP A 42 15.31 -15.86 -5.68
CA ASP A 42 15.43 -15.46 -7.08
C ASP A 42 15.00 -14.00 -7.32
N MET A 43 14.07 -13.48 -6.54
CA MET A 43 13.63 -12.10 -6.68
C MET A 43 14.60 -11.10 -6.03
N LEU A 44 15.21 -11.48 -4.91
CA LEU A 44 16.17 -10.62 -4.20
C LEU A 44 17.53 -10.53 -4.91
N ASP A 45 17.81 -11.46 -5.82
CA ASP A 45 18.99 -11.41 -6.70
C ASP A 45 18.89 -10.29 -7.74
N HIS A 46 17.66 -9.88 -8.10
CA HIS A 46 17.41 -8.87 -9.12
C HIS A 46 16.89 -7.55 -8.57
N TYR A 47 16.30 -7.55 -7.37
CA TYR A 47 15.48 -6.44 -6.87
C TYR A 47 15.73 -6.10 -5.41
N ASP A 48 15.75 -4.79 -5.11
CA ASP A 48 15.63 -4.28 -3.75
C ASP A 48 14.15 -4.11 -3.39
N ILE A 49 13.76 -4.59 -2.22
CA ILE A 49 12.38 -4.47 -1.75
C ILE A 49 12.37 -3.61 -0.51
N TRP A 50 11.71 -2.46 -0.59
CA TRP A 50 11.56 -1.51 0.51
C TRP A 50 10.18 -1.65 1.11
N VAL A 51 10.13 -1.99 2.39
CA VAL A 51 8.88 -2.15 3.12
C VAL A 51 8.79 -1.03 4.14
N VAL A 52 7.69 -0.27 4.12
CA VAL A 52 7.36 0.72 5.14
C VAL A 52 6.19 0.16 5.96
N PRO A 53 6.45 -0.53 7.09
CA PRO A 53 5.42 -1.32 7.77
C PRO A 53 4.26 -0.48 8.33
N ILE A 54 4.54 0.76 8.73
CA ILE A 54 3.56 1.67 9.32
C ILE A 54 3.84 3.08 8.77
N VAL A 55 2.99 3.55 7.86
CA VAL A 55 3.12 4.89 7.26
C VAL A 55 2.53 5.98 8.14
N ASN A 56 1.49 5.64 8.92
CA ASN A 56 0.81 6.55 9.85
C ASN A 56 0.99 6.05 11.30
N PRO A 57 2.18 6.23 11.91
CA PRO A 57 2.47 5.70 13.24
C PRO A 57 1.61 6.34 14.33
N ASP A 58 1.33 7.64 14.24
CA ASP A 58 0.53 8.33 15.25
C ASP A 58 -0.94 7.90 15.19
N GLY A 59 -1.51 7.76 14.00
CA GLY A 59 -2.86 7.24 13.81
C GLY A 59 -2.97 5.76 14.23
N TYR A 60 -1.93 4.97 13.95
CA TYR A 60 -1.83 3.59 14.44
C TYR A 60 -1.90 3.56 15.98
N GLU A 61 -1.07 4.34 16.66
CA GLU A 61 -1.04 4.38 18.12
C GLU A 61 -2.37 4.87 18.73
N TYR A 62 -2.96 5.89 18.12
CA TYR A 62 -4.26 6.39 18.55
C TYR A 62 -5.35 5.31 18.43
N SER A 63 -5.28 4.47 17.39
CA SER A 63 -6.23 3.37 17.21
C SER A 63 -6.12 2.25 18.24
N ARG A 64 -4.95 2.09 18.87
CA ARG A 64 -4.75 1.09 19.92
C ARG A 64 -5.29 1.53 21.28
N ASN A 65 -5.27 2.83 21.54
CA ASN A 65 -5.45 3.37 22.90
C ASN A 65 -6.66 4.30 23.08
N ARG A 66 -7.29 4.75 21.99
CA ARG A 66 -8.36 5.76 22.02
C ARG A 66 -9.53 5.41 21.13
N ASP A 67 -9.31 5.33 19.81
CA ASP A 67 -10.38 5.09 18.85
C ASP A 67 -9.97 4.04 17.83
N ARG A 68 -10.47 2.81 18.02
CA ARG A 68 -10.13 1.64 17.21
C ARG A 68 -10.39 1.83 15.71
N LEU A 69 -11.28 2.73 15.32
CA LEU A 69 -11.64 2.98 13.93
C LEU A 69 -10.95 4.21 13.33
N TRP A 70 -10.08 4.89 14.10
CA TRP A 70 -9.29 6.01 13.61
C TRP A 70 -8.49 5.66 12.35
N ARG A 71 -8.45 6.59 11.41
CA ARG A 71 -7.78 6.39 10.11
C ARG A 71 -6.86 7.52 9.68
N LYS A 72 -7.12 8.75 10.13
CA LYS A 72 -6.36 9.94 9.72
C LYS A 72 -5.00 10.00 10.42
N THR A 73 -4.13 10.92 10.01
CA THR A 73 -2.96 11.31 10.80
C THR A 73 -3.37 11.94 12.14
N ARG A 74 -2.42 12.45 12.93
CA ARG A 74 -2.69 13.13 14.21
C ARG A 74 -2.23 14.58 14.25
N SER A 75 -2.04 15.20 13.09
CA SER A 75 -1.76 16.63 12.98
C SER A 75 -2.89 17.48 13.58
N ASN A 76 -2.55 18.62 14.16
CA ASN A 76 -3.53 19.54 14.76
C ASN A 76 -4.26 20.31 13.65
N MET A 77 -5.60 20.23 13.62
CA MET A 77 -6.45 20.92 12.65
C MET A 77 -7.43 21.89 13.32
N GLY A 78 -7.04 22.43 14.47
CA GLY A 78 -7.82 23.37 15.27
C GLY A 78 -8.33 22.74 16.56
N MET A 79 -9.24 23.44 17.24
CA MET A 79 -9.68 23.07 18.60
C MET A 79 -10.40 21.71 18.67
N PHE A 80 -11.18 21.35 17.65
CA PHE A 80 -12.07 20.20 17.70
C PHE A 80 -11.66 19.03 16.81
N CYS A 81 -10.77 19.26 15.84
CA CYS A 81 -10.54 18.32 14.75
C CYS A 81 -9.05 18.05 14.60
N SER A 82 -8.72 16.81 14.28
CA SER A 82 -7.35 16.35 14.13
C SER A 82 -7.21 15.47 12.91
N GLY A 83 -6.04 15.52 12.30
CA GLY A 83 -5.62 14.62 11.26
C GLY A 83 -6.19 14.95 9.89
N VAL A 84 -5.43 14.49 8.91
CA VAL A 84 -5.70 14.50 7.48
C VAL A 84 -5.79 13.07 7.00
N ASP A 85 -6.61 12.81 6.00
CA ASP A 85 -6.58 11.55 5.27
C ASP A 85 -5.27 11.46 4.46
N PRO A 86 -4.30 10.62 4.84
CA PRO A 86 -3.03 10.58 4.15
C PRO A 86 -3.19 10.16 2.68
N ASN A 87 -4.22 9.36 2.35
CA ASN A 87 -4.49 8.96 0.96
C ASN A 87 -5.40 9.94 0.21
N ARG A 88 -5.48 11.20 0.66
CA ARG A 88 -6.05 12.36 -0.06
C ARG A 88 -5.09 13.54 -0.08
N ASN A 89 -3.84 13.35 0.34
CA ASN A 89 -2.88 14.43 0.60
C ASN A 89 -1.68 14.44 -0.37
N TYR A 90 -1.68 13.62 -1.42
CA TYR A 90 -0.63 13.62 -2.43
C TYR A 90 -0.89 14.67 -3.52
N ASP A 91 0.18 15.29 -4.04
CA ASP A 91 0.11 16.36 -5.04
C ASP A 91 -0.02 15.83 -6.48
N HIS A 92 -1.14 15.15 -6.75
CA HIS A 92 -1.57 14.79 -8.10
C HIS A 92 -3.09 14.84 -8.15
N HIS A 93 -3.63 15.77 -8.93
CA HIS A 93 -5.06 16.10 -8.96
C HIS A 93 -5.65 16.39 -7.57
N TRP A 94 -4.85 16.94 -6.64
CA TRP A 94 -5.22 17.13 -5.25
C TRP A 94 -6.50 17.97 -5.11
N MET A 95 -7.45 17.51 -4.29
CA MET A 95 -8.73 18.19 -4.03
C MET A 95 -9.69 18.32 -5.22
N GLU A 96 -9.47 17.61 -6.32
CA GLU A 96 -10.36 17.68 -7.49
C GLU A 96 -11.63 16.82 -7.36
N SER A 97 -11.59 15.69 -6.64
CA SER A 97 -12.75 14.80 -6.48
C SER A 97 -12.66 13.92 -5.22
N GLY A 98 -13.79 13.48 -4.66
CA GLY A 98 -13.81 12.43 -3.64
C GLY A 98 -13.06 12.71 -2.33
N THR A 99 -12.86 13.98 -2.01
CA THR A 99 -12.17 14.47 -0.80
C THR A 99 -12.86 15.70 -0.24
N SER A 100 -12.64 15.98 1.05
CA SER A 100 -13.28 17.06 1.77
C SER A 100 -12.30 18.17 2.13
N ARG A 101 -12.79 19.42 2.15
CA ARG A 101 -12.10 20.60 2.70
C ARG A 101 -12.39 20.83 4.18
N GLN A 102 -13.32 20.08 4.76
CA GLN A 102 -13.71 20.23 6.16
C GLN A 102 -12.78 19.42 7.05
N SER A 103 -12.07 20.07 7.97
CA SER A 103 -11.04 19.44 8.82
C SER A 103 -11.53 18.26 9.65
N CYS A 104 -12.80 18.26 10.02
CA CYS A 104 -13.45 17.22 10.81
C CYS A 104 -13.89 16.02 9.96
N SER A 105 -13.88 16.15 8.64
CA SER A 105 -14.24 15.06 7.75
C SER A 105 -13.20 13.94 7.83
N GLU A 106 -13.68 12.72 7.70
CA GLU A 106 -12.84 11.55 7.55
C GLU A 106 -11.96 11.66 6.31
N THR A 107 -12.48 12.16 5.19
CA THR A 107 -11.77 12.30 3.89
C THR A 107 -11.12 13.67 3.71
N PHE A 108 -10.83 14.38 4.81
CA PHE A 108 -10.18 15.69 4.76
C PHE A 108 -8.80 15.58 4.09
N GLY A 109 -8.63 16.25 2.94
CA GLY A 109 -7.39 16.18 2.14
C GLY A 109 -6.23 17.05 2.66
N GLY A 110 -6.45 17.78 3.75
CA GLY A 110 -5.47 18.67 4.37
C GLY A 110 -5.60 20.12 3.93
N PRO A 111 -4.88 21.04 4.59
CA PRO A 111 -4.85 22.46 4.21
C PRO A 111 -4.13 22.73 2.87
N ARG A 112 -3.24 21.81 2.45
CA ARG A 112 -2.53 21.82 1.17
C ARG A 112 -2.05 20.40 0.85
N ALA A 113 -1.75 20.12 -0.41
CA ALA A 113 -1.05 18.89 -0.78
C ALA A 113 0.28 18.77 0.00
N PHE A 114 0.61 17.55 0.40
CA PHE A 114 1.74 17.22 1.26
C PHE A 114 1.80 18.10 2.53
N SER A 115 0.66 18.32 3.19
CA SER A 115 0.64 18.96 4.51
C SER A 115 1.19 18.05 5.59
N GLU A 116 1.03 16.73 5.43
CA GLU A 116 1.41 15.74 6.43
C GLU A 116 2.89 15.36 6.29
N LYS A 117 3.57 15.17 7.43
CA LYS A 117 5.00 14.79 7.42
C LYS A 117 5.18 13.38 6.88
N GLU A 118 4.20 12.52 7.14
CA GLU A 118 4.14 11.14 6.69
C GLU A 118 4.09 11.06 5.16
N THR A 119 3.17 11.78 4.52
CA THR A 119 3.05 11.79 3.05
C THR A 119 4.24 12.48 2.39
N GLN A 120 4.80 13.53 3.02
CA GLN A 120 6.07 14.13 2.59
C GLN A 120 7.22 13.12 2.60
N ALA A 121 7.34 12.29 3.64
CA ALA A 121 8.41 11.32 3.77
C ALA A 121 8.34 10.23 2.70
N ILE A 122 7.15 9.67 2.45
CA ILE A 122 6.95 8.70 1.36
C ILE A 122 7.21 9.36 0.00
N SER A 123 6.69 10.56 -0.22
CA SER A 123 6.91 11.33 -1.46
C SER A 123 8.40 11.57 -1.72
N ALA A 124 9.18 11.91 -0.69
CA ALA A 124 10.61 12.09 -0.78
C ALA A 124 11.34 10.78 -1.15
N LEU A 125 10.96 9.66 -0.51
CA LEU A 125 11.49 8.34 -0.81
C LEU A 125 11.24 7.94 -2.27
N MET A 126 10.01 8.16 -2.75
CA MET A 126 9.64 7.92 -4.15
C MET A 126 10.41 8.83 -5.11
N LYS A 127 10.41 10.14 -4.87
CA LYS A 127 11.09 11.13 -5.74
C LYS A 127 12.57 10.86 -5.88
N GLN A 128 13.25 10.56 -4.78
CA GLN A 128 14.69 10.27 -4.78
C GLN A 128 15.03 9.02 -5.62
N ASN A 129 14.08 8.11 -5.79
CA ASN A 129 14.30 6.81 -6.41
C ASN A 129 13.41 6.55 -7.62
N LYS A 130 12.73 7.56 -8.16
CA LYS A 130 11.69 7.39 -9.18
C LYS A 130 12.16 6.64 -10.43
N ASN A 131 13.43 6.83 -10.82
CA ASN A 131 14.02 6.16 -11.99
C ASN A 131 14.38 4.69 -11.73
N ARG A 132 14.41 4.27 -10.46
CA ARG A 132 14.76 2.91 -10.01
C ARG A 132 13.53 2.12 -9.56
N ILE A 133 12.51 2.79 -9.04
CA ILE A 133 11.25 2.17 -8.65
C ILE A 133 10.53 1.74 -9.93
N LYS A 134 10.32 0.44 -10.09
CA LYS A 134 9.51 -0.09 -11.19
C LYS A 134 8.10 -0.40 -10.76
N MET A 135 7.92 -0.79 -9.48
CA MET A 135 6.62 -1.12 -8.94
C MET A 135 6.39 -0.49 -7.55
N TYR A 136 5.20 0.10 -7.37
CA TYR A 136 4.70 0.63 -6.12
C TYR A 136 3.41 -0.09 -5.73
N ILE A 137 3.31 -0.52 -4.47
CA ILE A 137 2.11 -1.19 -3.93
C ILE A 137 1.72 -0.55 -2.60
N SER A 138 0.58 0.12 -2.55
CA SER A 138 -0.06 0.50 -1.29
C SER A 138 -0.98 -0.63 -0.82
N LEU A 139 -0.83 -1.13 0.40
CA LEU A 139 -1.75 -2.10 1.00
C LEU A 139 -2.73 -1.41 1.93
N HIS A 140 -3.99 -1.74 1.72
CA HIS A 140 -5.14 -1.25 2.44
C HIS A 140 -6.02 -2.44 2.86
N ALA A 141 -7.06 -2.16 3.62
CA ALA A 141 -8.18 -3.07 3.81
C ALA A 141 -9.43 -2.22 3.97
N TYR A 142 -10.61 -2.66 3.59
CA TYR A 142 -10.95 -4.00 3.08
C TYR A 142 -11.70 -3.87 1.75
N SER A 143 -11.73 -4.93 0.94
CA SER A 143 -12.70 -5.16 -0.17
C SER A 143 -12.33 -6.35 -1.06
N GLN A 144 -11.12 -6.89 -0.96
CA GLN A 144 -10.59 -7.90 -1.89
C GLN A 144 -10.53 -7.37 -3.34
N VAL A 145 -9.89 -6.23 -3.54
CA VAL A 145 -9.69 -5.65 -4.88
C VAL A 145 -8.24 -5.20 -5.06
N ILE A 146 -7.67 -5.48 -6.23
CA ILE A 146 -6.43 -4.87 -6.69
C ILE A 146 -6.80 -3.69 -7.57
N LEU A 147 -6.49 -2.49 -7.13
CA LEU A 147 -6.75 -1.25 -7.84
C LEU A 147 -5.48 -0.78 -8.54
N CYS A 148 -5.68 -0.10 -9.67
CA CYS A 148 -4.65 0.71 -10.31
C CYS A 148 -5.15 2.16 -10.48
N PRO A 149 -4.26 3.09 -10.85
CA PRO A 149 -4.67 4.43 -11.26
C PRO A 149 -5.70 4.38 -12.41
N TYR A 150 -6.53 5.40 -12.61
CA TYR A 150 -6.63 6.60 -11.78
C TYR A 150 -7.78 6.54 -10.76
N GLY A 151 -7.54 7.14 -9.60
CA GLY A 151 -8.50 7.40 -8.55
C GLY A 151 -9.18 8.76 -8.71
N TYR A 152 -8.48 9.80 -9.16
CA TYR A 152 -9.06 11.16 -9.22
C TYR A 152 -10.23 11.29 -10.22
N ALA A 153 -10.30 10.46 -11.27
CA ALA A 153 -11.35 10.49 -12.26
C ALA A 153 -11.58 9.12 -12.90
N LYS A 154 -12.75 8.91 -13.51
CA LYS A 154 -13.10 7.68 -14.25
C LYS A 154 -12.41 7.63 -15.62
N VAL A 155 -11.08 7.55 -15.58
CA VAL A 155 -10.20 7.48 -16.74
C VAL A 155 -9.22 6.33 -16.57
N TYR A 156 -8.74 5.81 -17.69
CA TYR A 156 -7.76 4.72 -17.72
C TYR A 156 -6.36 5.28 -17.93
N PRO A 157 -5.32 4.73 -17.28
CA PRO A 157 -3.93 5.02 -17.60
C PRO A 157 -3.56 4.40 -18.95
N ASP A 158 -2.61 5.01 -19.66
CA ASP A 158 -2.20 4.58 -21.00
C ASP A 158 -1.72 3.11 -21.05
N ASN A 159 -1.14 2.63 -19.94
CA ASN A 159 -0.67 1.26 -19.78
C ASN A 159 -1.66 0.34 -19.04
N TYR A 160 -2.96 0.68 -18.99
CA TYR A 160 -3.97 -0.10 -18.26
C TYR A 160 -3.95 -1.59 -18.57
N LYS A 161 -3.79 -1.98 -19.83
CA LYS A 161 -3.73 -3.40 -20.23
C LYS A 161 -2.52 -4.14 -19.67
N ASP A 162 -1.41 -3.46 -19.50
CA ASP A 162 -0.22 -4.03 -18.87
C ASP A 162 -0.44 -4.18 -17.36
N LEU A 163 -1.02 -3.16 -16.72
CA LEU A 163 -1.41 -3.19 -15.30
C LEU A 163 -2.39 -4.33 -14.99
N GLU A 164 -3.41 -4.48 -15.83
CA GLU A 164 -4.45 -5.52 -15.78
C GLU A 164 -3.84 -6.91 -15.89
N SER A 165 -2.95 -7.13 -16.86
CA SER A 165 -2.29 -8.43 -17.05
C SER A 165 -1.49 -8.87 -15.82
N VAL A 166 -0.73 -7.94 -15.20
CA VAL A 166 0.04 -8.22 -13.98
C VAL A 166 -0.88 -8.51 -12.79
N ALA A 167 -1.96 -7.73 -12.63
CA ALA A 167 -2.91 -7.93 -11.53
C ALA A 167 -3.69 -9.24 -11.66
N LEU A 168 -4.17 -9.60 -12.86
CA LEU A 168 -4.89 -10.85 -13.09
C LEU A 168 -4.03 -12.09 -12.80
N ALA A 169 -2.74 -12.05 -13.15
CA ALA A 169 -1.81 -13.11 -12.78
C ALA A 169 -1.69 -13.26 -11.25
N ALA A 170 -1.66 -12.15 -10.52
CA ALA A 170 -1.64 -12.16 -9.06
C ALA A 170 -2.95 -12.70 -8.47
N ILE A 171 -4.10 -12.30 -9.01
CA ILE A 171 -5.42 -12.75 -8.57
C ILE A 171 -5.56 -14.27 -8.73
N GLU A 172 -5.17 -14.82 -9.88
CA GLU A 172 -5.18 -16.27 -10.10
C GLU A 172 -4.36 -17.01 -9.03
N LYS A 173 -3.16 -16.51 -8.72
CA LYS A 173 -2.30 -17.13 -7.71
C LYS A 173 -2.80 -16.95 -6.29
N ILE A 174 -3.36 -15.80 -5.93
CA ILE A 174 -4.04 -15.59 -4.64
C ILE A 174 -5.18 -16.60 -4.48
N GLN A 175 -6.04 -16.72 -5.50
CA GLN A 175 -7.18 -17.64 -5.48
C GLN A 175 -6.71 -19.09 -5.33
N SER A 176 -5.58 -19.48 -5.93
CA SER A 176 -5.04 -20.84 -5.79
C SER A 176 -4.57 -21.20 -4.38
N VAL A 177 -4.31 -20.23 -3.50
CA VAL A 177 -3.83 -20.49 -2.13
C VAL A 177 -4.96 -20.98 -1.22
N ARG A 178 -6.12 -20.30 -1.23
CA ARG A 178 -7.25 -20.66 -0.37
C ARG A 178 -8.64 -20.32 -0.93
N GLY A 179 -8.75 -19.98 -2.20
CA GLY A 179 -10.01 -19.65 -2.87
C GLY A 179 -10.48 -18.21 -2.73
N THR A 180 -9.69 -17.32 -2.11
CA THR A 180 -10.07 -15.90 -1.96
C THR A 180 -10.15 -15.22 -3.32
N HIS A 181 -11.31 -14.65 -3.62
CA HIS A 181 -11.57 -13.99 -4.89
C HIS A 181 -11.25 -12.50 -4.79
N TYR A 182 -10.39 -12.01 -5.68
CA TYR A 182 -10.10 -10.60 -5.86
C TYR A 182 -10.61 -10.12 -7.22
N THR A 183 -11.00 -8.85 -7.30
CA THR A 183 -11.26 -8.17 -8.57
C THR A 183 -10.15 -7.19 -8.93
N PHE A 184 -10.15 -6.71 -10.18
CA PHE A 184 -9.24 -5.67 -10.64
C PHE A 184 -9.98 -4.54 -11.34
N GLY A 185 -9.45 -3.31 -11.23
CA GLY A 185 -9.83 -2.19 -12.08
C GLY A 185 -9.19 -0.89 -11.61
N THR A 186 -9.62 0.25 -12.18
CA THR A 186 -9.14 1.55 -11.72
C THR A 186 -9.81 1.93 -10.41
N SER A 187 -9.11 2.66 -9.53
CA SER A 187 -9.64 3.16 -8.26
C SER A 187 -10.99 3.87 -8.43
N ALA A 188 -11.13 4.76 -9.42
CA ALA A 188 -12.36 5.52 -9.63
C ALA A 188 -13.55 4.70 -10.18
N ILE A 189 -13.28 3.68 -10.99
CA ILE A 189 -14.33 2.87 -11.66
C ILE A 189 -14.76 1.70 -10.77
N SER A 190 -13.81 1.01 -10.14
CA SER A 190 -14.08 -0.13 -9.27
C SER A 190 -14.62 0.27 -7.91
N MET A 191 -14.28 1.47 -7.44
CA MET A 191 -14.73 2.00 -6.15
C MET A 191 -15.50 3.31 -6.38
N TYR A 192 -14.80 4.43 -6.22
CA TYR A 192 -15.36 5.77 -6.36
C TYR A 192 -14.22 6.76 -6.64
N PRO A 193 -14.50 7.89 -7.33
CA PRO A 193 -13.49 8.92 -7.55
C PRO A 193 -12.93 9.44 -6.22
N ALA A 194 -11.61 9.54 -6.12
CA ALA A 194 -10.83 9.93 -4.96
C ALA A 194 -9.50 10.55 -5.39
N ALA A 195 -9.40 11.87 -5.29
CA ALA A 195 -8.18 12.63 -5.59
C ALA A 195 -7.11 12.54 -4.49
N GLY A 196 -5.85 12.80 -4.88
CA GLY A 196 -4.73 12.91 -3.94
C GLY A 196 -4.27 11.57 -3.34
N GLY A 197 -4.55 10.46 -4.04
CA GLY A 197 -4.08 9.12 -3.69
C GLY A 197 -2.58 8.91 -4.01
N SER A 198 -1.95 8.01 -3.26
CA SER A 198 -0.52 7.73 -3.40
C SER A 198 -0.16 6.98 -4.68
N ASP A 199 -1.02 6.05 -5.12
CA ASP A 199 -0.89 5.28 -6.36
C ASP A 199 -1.01 6.16 -7.61
N ASP A 200 -2.00 7.06 -7.60
CA ASP A 200 -2.19 8.11 -8.60
C ASP A 200 -0.94 9.01 -8.70
N TYR A 201 -0.41 9.48 -7.57
CA TYR A 201 0.80 10.28 -7.55
C TYR A 201 2.05 9.52 -8.03
N ALA A 202 2.24 8.28 -7.59
CA ALA A 202 3.34 7.43 -8.02
C ALA A 202 3.33 7.24 -9.55
N HIS A 203 2.16 6.97 -10.11
CA HIS A 203 2.01 6.74 -11.55
C HIS A 203 2.03 8.03 -12.36
N GLY A 204 1.08 8.94 -12.11
CA GLY A 204 0.86 10.10 -12.96
C GLY A 204 1.87 11.24 -12.74
N ALA A 205 2.32 11.48 -11.50
CA ALA A 205 3.27 12.55 -11.22
C ALA A 205 4.74 12.10 -11.29
N LEU A 206 5.04 10.85 -10.88
CA LEU A 206 6.41 10.35 -10.83
C LEU A 206 6.79 9.40 -11.98
N GLY A 207 5.83 8.92 -12.77
CA GLY A 207 6.08 8.03 -13.90
C GLY A 207 6.41 6.59 -13.50
N ILE A 208 6.05 6.15 -12.29
CA ILE A 208 6.22 4.76 -11.86
C ILE A 208 5.18 3.92 -12.61
N ARG A 209 5.66 3.10 -13.54
CA ARG A 209 4.81 2.38 -14.51
C ARG A 209 3.82 1.42 -13.85
N TYR A 210 4.25 0.66 -12.85
CA TYR A 210 3.42 -0.33 -12.17
C TYR A 210 3.03 0.17 -10.77
N SER A 211 1.89 0.82 -10.64
CA SER A 211 1.39 1.34 -9.35
C SER A 211 0.06 0.69 -9.02
N TYR A 212 -0.07 0.19 -7.80
CA TYR A 212 -1.27 -0.51 -7.34
C TYR A 212 -1.64 -0.14 -5.91
N THR A 213 -2.94 -0.21 -5.64
CA THR A 213 -3.48 -0.30 -4.29
C THR A 213 -4.12 -1.67 -4.11
N ILE A 214 -3.80 -2.43 -3.06
CA ILE A 214 -4.45 -3.72 -2.77
C ILE A 214 -5.30 -3.55 -1.52
N GLU A 215 -6.62 -3.69 -1.68
CA GLU A 215 -7.57 -3.77 -0.59
C GLU A 215 -7.72 -5.23 -0.15
N LEU A 216 -7.16 -5.55 1.01
CA LEU A 216 -7.12 -6.89 1.59
C LEU A 216 -8.52 -7.38 2.06
N PRO A 217 -8.65 -8.62 2.56
CA PRO A 217 -9.92 -9.14 3.04
C PRO A 217 -10.43 -8.40 4.30
N ASP A 218 -11.71 -8.50 4.60
CA ASP A 218 -12.73 -9.26 3.85
C ASP A 218 -13.56 -8.36 2.91
N GLN A 219 -14.81 -8.72 2.65
CA GLN A 219 -15.75 -7.92 1.85
C GLN A 219 -16.82 -7.23 2.71
N GLY A 220 -16.54 -7.04 4.00
CA GLY A 220 -17.37 -6.25 4.91
C GLY A 220 -18.05 -7.03 6.03
N ARG A 221 -17.87 -8.36 6.15
CA ARG A 221 -18.41 -9.13 7.28
C ARG A 221 -17.75 -8.69 8.59
N PHE A 222 -16.44 -8.51 8.57
CA PHE A 222 -15.64 -8.01 9.69
C PHE A 222 -15.02 -6.64 9.37
N GLY A 223 -14.77 -6.37 8.09
CA GLY A 223 -14.11 -5.14 7.64
C GLY A 223 -12.79 -4.90 8.37
N PHE A 224 -12.66 -3.73 9.02
CA PHE A 224 -11.45 -3.37 9.78
C PHE A 224 -11.20 -4.16 11.07
N LEU A 225 -12.15 -5.01 11.47
CA LEU A 225 -12.10 -5.86 12.67
C LEU A 225 -11.90 -7.34 12.32
N LEU A 226 -11.23 -7.62 11.19
CA LEU A 226 -10.88 -8.97 10.76
C LEU A 226 -10.21 -9.77 11.90
N PRO A 227 -10.64 -11.02 12.18
CA PRO A 227 -10.10 -11.82 13.29
C PRO A 227 -8.59 -12.04 13.18
N ALA A 228 -7.90 -12.07 14.33
CA ALA A 228 -6.45 -12.29 14.36
C ALA A 228 -6.01 -13.63 13.74
N THR A 229 -6.92 -14.61 13.69
CA THR A 229 -6.71 -15.90 13.00
C THR A 229 -6.51 -15.75 11.50
N GLU A 230 -7.02 -14.68 10.89
CA GLU A 230 -6.89 -14.38 9.46
C GLU A 230 -5.55 -13.69 9.11
N ILE A 231 -4.79 -13.19 10.09
CA ILE A 231 -3.52 -12.47 9.82
C ILE A 231 -2.54 -13.33 9.02
N ARG A 232 -2.34 -14.59 9.42
CA ARG A 232 -1.42 -15.50 8.73
C ARG A 232 -1.93 -15.94 7.36
N PRO A 233 -3.19 -16.41 7.21
CA PRO A 233 -3.77 -16.73 5.90
C PRO A 233 -3.71 -15.57 4.90
N VAL A 234 -4.14 -14.36 5.31
CA VAL A 234 -4.11 -13.17 4.46
C VAL A 234 -2.67 -12.80 4.09
N GLY A 235 -1.75 -12.85 5.05
CA GLY A 235 -0.34 -12.59 4.78
C GLY A 235 0.26 -13.57 3.77
N GLN A 236 -0.10 -14.86 3.84
CA GLN A 236 0.39 -15.88 2.91
C GLN A 236 -0.10 -15.67 1.48
N GLU A 237 -1.42 -15.47 1.28
CA GLU A 237 -1.96 -15.26 -0.07
C GLU A 237 -1.48 -13.93 -0.67
N THR A 238 -1.37 -12.88 0.13
CA THR A 238 -0.89 -11.56 -0.31
C THR A 238 0.55 -11.64 -0.78
N MET A 239 1.42 -12.36 -0.04
CA MET A 239 2.81 -12.55 -0.44
C MET A 239 2.95 -13.35 -1.74
N VAL A 240 2.09 -14.35 -1.97
CA VAL A 240 2.03 -15.08 -3.24
C VAL A 240 1.61 -14.17 -4.39
N GLY A 241 0.59 -13.31 -4.17
CA GLY A 241 0.16 -12.30 -5.13
C GLY A 241 1.29 -11.34 -5.50
N ILE A 242 1.90 -10.68 -4.50
CA ILE A 242 3.00 -9.73 -4.71
C ILE A 242 4.19 -10.38 -5.42
N ALA A 243 4.59 -11.60 -5.02
CA ALA A 243 5.67 -12.32 -5.70
C ALA A 243 5.35 -12.61 -7.17
N THR A 244 4.08 -12.90 -7.48
CA THR A 244 3.62 -13.11 -8.86
C THR A 244 3.67 -11.80 -9.66
N MET A 245 3.26 -10.68 -9.06
CA MET A 245 3.34 -9.36 -9.70
C MET A 245 4.80 -9.01 -10.05
N ILE A 246 5.72 -9.23 -9.11
CA ILE A 246 7.14 -8.94 -9.33
C ILE A 246 7.71 -9.78 -10.50
N ARG A 247 7.35 -11.07 -10.59
CA ARG A 247 7.78 -11.92 -11.72
C ARG A 247 7.19 -11.46 -13.05
N ALA A 248 5.92 -11.06 -13.05
CA ALA A 248 5.29 -10.52 -14.23
C ALA A 248 5.96 -9.21 -14.69
N VAL A 249 6.31 -8.32 -13.77
CA VAL A 249 7.06 -7.09 -14.08
C VAL A 249 8.47 -7.42 -14.60
N HIS A 250 9.14 -8.43 -14.04
CA HIS A 250 10.47 -8.87 -14.47
C HIS A 250 10.50 -9.32 -15.93
N SER A 251 9.52 -10.08 -16.38
CA SER A 251 9.48 -10.58 -17.77
C SER A 251 9.22 -9.49 -18.82
N ARG A 252 8.99 -8.24 -18.39
CA ARG A 252 8.67 -7.08 -19.24
C ARG A 252 9.75 -5.99 -19.20
N SER A 253 10.80 -6.20 -18.40
CA SER A 253 11.87 -5.23 -18.11
C SER A 253 13.13 -5.46 -18.94
#